data_AF-A0A2P6FSC3-F1
#
_entry.id   AF-A0A2P6FSC3-F1
#
_cell.length_a   1.000
_cell.length_b   1.000
_cell.length_c   1.000
_cell.angle_alpha   90.00
_cell.angle_beta   90.00
_cell.angle_gamma   90.00
#
_symmetry.space_group_name_H-M   'P 1'
#
loop_
_entity.id
_entity.type
_entity.pdbx_description
1 polymer ?
#
loop_
_entity_poly.entity_id
_entity_poly.type
_entity_poly.pdbx_seq_one_letter_code
_entity_poly.pdbx_strand_id
1 'polypeptide(L)'
;MLRQMTIKDFLNACEQQLGRAEGVVEKPIQLQRELESLDELLRNEWPDVMVRIKDLNLKQEETEKIVIIFERIKKLELKAKTRISIYHGIEDFMQQPRNQ
;
A
#
# COMPACT_ATOMS: atom_id res chain seq x y z
N MET A 1 18.49 -3.67 17.22
CA MET A 1 17.94 -4.61 16.21
C MET A 1 16.75 -3.91 15.58
N LEU A 2 16.85 -3.45 14.33
CA LEU A 2 15.68 -2.95 13.61
C LEU A 2 14.83 -4.18 13.26
N ARG A 3 13.60 -4.23 13.80
CA ARG A 3 12.68 -5.34 13.59
C ARG A 3 12.19 -5.24 12.16
N GLN A 4 12.77 -6.03 11.26
CA GLN A 4 12.39 -6.03 9.85
C GLN A 4 10.99 -6.62 9.68
N MET A 5 10.03 -5.80 9.23
CA MET A 5 8.66 -6.20 8.93
C MET A 5 8.63 -7.19 7.76
N THR A 6 7.89 -8.30 7.83
CA THR A 6 7.77 -9.23 6.69
C THR A 6 6.84 -8.67 5.61
N ILE A 7 6.90 -9.18 4.37
CA ILE A 7 5.97 -8.80 3.29
C ILE A 7 4.52 -9.03 3.76
N LYS A 8 4.24 -10.18 4.38
CA LYS A 8 2.91 -10.50 4.90
C LYS A 8 2.46 -9.51 5.98
N ASP A 9 3.33 -9.15 6.91
CA ASP A 9 3.01 -8.18 7.95
C ASP A 9 2.71 -6.81 7.34
N PHE A 10 3.51 -6.38 6.37
CA PHE A 10 3.30 -5.14 5.63
C PHE A 10 1.92 -5.11 4.95
N LEU A 11 1.58 -6.17 4.22
CA LEU A 11 0.29 -6.27 3.53
C LEU A 11 -0.88 -6.23 4.53
N ASN A 12 -0.74 -6.92 5.67
CA ASN A 12 -1.77 -6.90 6.71
C ASN A 12 -1.91 -5.52 7.35
N ALA A 13 -0.81 -4.80 7.58
CA ALA A 13 -0.87 -3.44 8.11
C ALA A 13 -1.56 -2.49 7.12
N CYS A 14 -1.22 -2.57 5.83
CA CYS A 14 -1.90 -1.83 4.77
C CYS A 14 -3.40 -2.15 4.72
N GLU A 15 -3.80 -3.42 4.84
CA GLU A 15 -5.23 -3.79 4.89
C GLU A 15 -5.96 -3.21 6.09
N GLN A 16 -5.35 -3.24 7.28
CA GLN A 16 -5.96 -2.66 8.48
C GLN A 16 -6.13 -1.15 8.34
N GLN A 17 -5.11 -0.46 7.83
CA GLN A 17 -5.16 0.99 7.55
C GLN A 17 -6.25 1.31 6.52
N LEU A 18 -6.32 0.56 5.43
CA LEU A 18 -7.35 0.71 4.40
C LEU A 18 -8.75 0.48 4.94
N GLY A 19 -8.95 -0.55 5.76
CA GLY A 19 -10.25 -0.81 6.38
C GLY A 19 -10.74 0.34 7.25
N ARG A 20 -9.83 1.01 7.98
CA ARG A 20 -10.16 2.22 8.73
C ARG A 20 -10.53 3.38 7.82
N ALA A 21 -9.70 3.66 6.81
CA ALA A 21 -9.94 4.74 5.85
C ALA A 21 -11.29 4.57 5.11
N GLU A 22 -11.61 3.35 4.68
CA GLU A 22 -12.88 3.01 4.05
C GLU A 22 -14.07 3.21 4.99
N GLY A 23 -13.92 2.88 6.28
CA GLY A 23 -14.94 3.09 7.30
C GLY A 23 -15.25 4.56 7.60
N VAL A 24 -14.36 5.48 7.23
CA VAL A 24 -14.52 6.93 7.44
C VAL A 24 -14.60 7.72 6.13
N VAL A 25 -14.89 7.06 5.00
CA VAL A 25 -14.84 7.67 3.66
C VAL A 25 -15.77 8.89 3.51
N GLU A 26 -16.91 8.90 4.19
CA GLU A 26 -17.87 10.02 4.20
C GLU A 26 -17.48 11.16 5.16
N LYS A 27 -16.34 11.04 5.86
CA LYS A 27 -15.85 12.00 6.86
C LYS A 27 -14.50 12.57 6.41
N PRO A 28 -14.47 13.68 5.65
CA PRO A 28 -13.27 14.15 4.96
C PRO A 28 -12.03 14.34 5.84
N ILE A 29 -12.20 14.95 7.03
CA ILE A 29 -11.08 15.18 7.97
C ILE A 29 -10.53 13.87 8.53
N GLN A 30 -11.40 12.88 8.78
CA GLN A 30 -10.97 11.58 9.29
C GLN A 30 -10.32 10.76 8.18
N LEU A 31 -10.91 10.77 6.99
CA LEU A 31 -10.35 10.14 5.80
C LEU A 31 -8.94 10.66 5.52
N GLN A 32 -8.73 11.99 5.57
CA GLN A 32 -7.42 12.58 5.38
C GLN A 32 -6.38 12.05 6.38
N ARG A 33 -6.73 11.96 7.67
CA ARG A 33 -5.80 11.44 8.71
C ARG A 33 -5.46 9.97 8.51
N GLU A 34 -6.43 9.14 8.13
CA GLU A 34 -6.17 7.73 7.84
C GLU A 34 -5.29 7.57 6.59
N LEU A 35 -5.49 8.42 5.57
CA LEU A 35 -4.64 8.44 4.37
C LEU A 35 -3.22 8.94 4.66
N GLU A 36 -3.05 9.92 5.55
CA GLU A 36 -1.73 10.38 6.02
C GLU A 36 -0.99 9.27 6.78
N SER A 37 -1.69 8.52 7.63
CA SER A 37 -1.13 7.35 8.34
C SER A 37 -0.71 6.24 7.37
N LEU A 38 -1.45 6.07 6.28
CA LEU A 38 -1.15 5.09 5.24
C LEU A 38 0.05 5.52 4.39
N ASP A 39 0.14 6.81 4.05
CA ASP A 39 1.32 7.39 3.38
C ASP A 39 2.59 7.19 4.23
N GLU A 40 2.52 7.43 5.53
CA GLU A 40 3.65 7.21 6.45
C GLU A 40 4.09 5.74 6.48
N LEU A 41 3.14 4.80 6.58
CA LEU A 41 3.44 3.36 6.52
C LEU A 41 4.14 2.99 5.21
N LEU A 42 3.61 3.45 4.08
CA LEU A 42 4.17 3.17 2.77
C LEU A 42 5.59 3.76 2.64
N ARG A 43 5.82 5.00 3.08
CA ARG A 43 7.15 5.62 3.01
C ARG A 43 8.20 4.87 3.83
N ASN A 44 7.81 4.37 5.00
CA ASN A 44 8.74 3.72 5.92
C ASN A 44 9.05 2.28 5.50
N GLU A 45 8.06 1.53 5.06
CA GLU A 45 8.20 0.07 4.87
C GLU A 45 8.34 -0.34 3.40
N TRP A 46 7.78 0.41 2.45
CA TRP A 46 7.78 0.02 1.03
C TRP A 46 9.18 -0.17 0.42
N PRO A 47 10.20 0.68 0.69
CA PRO A 47 11.53 0.48 0.13
C PRO A 47 12.13 -0.89 0.50
N ASP A 48 11.99 -1.27 1.77
CA ASP A 48 12.48 -2.54 2.29
C ASP A 48 11.69 -3.73 1.73
N VAL A 49 10.37 -3.58 1.62
CA VAL A 49 9.49 -4.57 0.99
C VAL A 49 9.87 -4.76 -0.48
N MET A 50 10.14 -3.68 -1.22
CA MET A 50 10.54 -3.74 -2.63
C MET A 50 11.86 -4.47 -2.85
N VAL A 51 12.86 -4.25 -2.00
CA VAL A 51 14.12 -5.01 -2.07
C VAL A 51 13.84 -6.50 -1.91
N ARG A 52 13.02 -6.87 -0.93
CA ARG A 52 12.66 -8.27 -0.68
C ARG A 52 11.80 -8.87 -1.78
N ILE A 53 10.92 -8.09 -2.40
CA ILE A 53 10.15 -8.50 -3.57
C ILE A 53 11.07 -8.79 -4.76
N LYS A 54 12.16 -8.04 -4.92
CA LYS A 54 13.14 -8.30 -5.99
C LYS A 54 14.01 -9.52 -5.69
N ASP A 55 14.33 -9.75 -4.43
CA ASP A 55 15.19 -10.85 -3.98
C ASP A 55 14.42 -12.19 -3.84
N LEU A 56 13.12 -12.13 -3.59
CA LEU A 56 12.24 -13.28 -3.41
C LEU A 56 11.32 -13.43 -4.62
N ASN A 57 11.22 -14.63 -5.19
CA ASN A 57 10.10 -14.95 -6.07
C ASN A 57 8.80 -14.83 -5.26
N LEU A 58 8.13 -13.68 -5.39
CA LEU A 58 6.83 -13.44 -4.78
C LEU A 58 5.86 -14.56 -5.18
N LYS A 59 5.05 -14.99 -4.21
CA LYS A 59 3.91 -15.84 -4.56
C LYS A 59 2.89 -15.00 -5.32
N GLN A 60 2.20 -15.62 -6.27
CA GLN A 60 1.13 -14.97 -7.03
C GLN A 60 0.10 -14.28 -6.12
N GLU A 61 -0.27 -14.95 -5.01
CA GLU A 61 -1.19 -14.40 -3.99
C GLU A 61 -0.70 -13.07 -3.38
N GLU A 62 0.60 -12.95 -3.12
CA GLU A 62 1.19 -11.74 -2.53
C GLU A 62 1.21 -10.60 -3.56
N THR A 63 1.54 -10.90 -4.81
CA THR A 63 1.46 -9.95 -5.93
C THR A 63 0.04 -9.43 -6.12
N GLU A 64 -0.95 -10.33 -6.17
CA GLU A 64 -2.36 -9.97 -6.30
C GLU A 64 -2.83 -9.10 -5.12
N LYS A 65 -2.40 -9.44 -3.91
CA LYS A 65 -2.72 -8.68 -2.70
C LYS A 65 -2.13 -7.26 -2.73
N ILE A 66 -0.89 -7.12 -3.20
CA ILE A 66 -0.25 -5.80 -3.41
C ILE A 66 -1.07 -4.96 -4.39
N VAL A 67 -1.46 -5.55 -5.53
CA VAL A 67 -2.27 -4.87 -6.55
C VAL A 67 -3.60 -4.39 -5.97
N ILE A 68 -4.33 -5.26 -5.27
CA ILE A 68 -5.61 -4.93 -4.65
C ILE A 68 -5.47 -3.77 -3.64
N ILE A 69 -4.43 -3.80 -2.81
CA ILE A 69 -4.15 -2.73 -1.83
C ILE A 69 -3.97 -1.40 -2.56
N PHE A 70 -3.13 -1.34 -3.60
CA PHE A 70 -2.85 -0.08 -4.29
C PHE A 70 -4.02 0.43 -5.13
N GLU A 71 -4.84 -0.46 -5.71
CA GLU A 71 -6.10 -0.05 -6.34
C GLU A 71 -7.08 0.58 -5.35
N ARG A 72 -7.15 0.05 -4.11
CA ARG A 72 -8.00 0.60 -3.05
C ARG A 72 -7.49 1.97 -2.60
N ILE A 73 -6.18 2.13 -2.42
CA ILE A 73 -5.55 3.42 -2.13
C ILE A 73 -5.97 4.46 -3.17
N LYS A 74 -5.78 4.15 -4.46
CA LYS A 74 -6.11 5.05 -5.56
C LYS A 74 -7.57 5.50 -5.57
N LYS A 75 -8.50 4.59 -5.22
CA LYS A 75 -9.93 4.93 -5.10
C LYS A 75 -10.19 5.89 -3.94
N LEU A 76 -9.52 5.72 -2.80
CA LEU A 76 -9.69 6.58 -1.64
C LEU A 76 -9.09 7.97 -1.86
N GLU A 77 -7.93 8.06 -2.51
CA GLU A 77 -7.31 9.34 -2.90
C GLU A 77 -8.25 10.18 -3.77
N LEU A 78 -8.85 9.56 -4.80
CA LEU A 78 -9.81 10.22 -5.67
C LEU A 78 -11.01 10.77 -4.89
N LYS A 79 -11.50 10.01 -3.91
CA LYS A 79 -12.63 10.44 -3.06
C LYS A 79 -12.23 11.57 -2.11
N ALA A 80 -11.07 11.47 -1.49
CA ALA A 80 -10.56 12.47 -0.55
C ALA A 80 -10.14 13.76 -1.26
N LYS A 81 -9.98 13.73 -2.61
CA LYS A 81 -9.32 14.78 -3.39
C LYS A 81 -7.91 15.07 -2.87
N THR A 82 -7.26 14.06 -2.29
CA THR A 82 -5.89 14.12 -1.80
C THR A 82 -5.00 13.28 -2.71
N ARG A 83 -3.70 13.54 -2.69
CA ARG A 83 -2.70 12.63 -3.24
C ARG A 83 -1.85 12.09 -2.10
N ILE A 84 -1.96 10.80 -1.84
CA ILE A 84 -0.86 10.03 -1.26
C ILE A 84 0.20 10.02 -2.36
N SER A 85 1.44 10.40 -2.05
CA SER A 85 2.48 10.34 -3.07
C SER A 85 2.82 8.87 -3.26
N ILE A 86 2.10 8.19 -4.15
CA ILE A 86 2.42 6.83 -4.56
C ILE A 86 3.87 6.87 -5.04
N TYR A 87 4.78 6.31 -4.25
CA TYR A 87 6.22 6.36 -4.52
C TYR A 87 6.51 5.70 -5.87
N HIS A 88 7.45 6.27 -6.63
CA HIS A 88 7.82 5.85 -7.99
C HIS A 88 7.94 4.32 -8.17
N GLY A 89 8.48 3.60 -7.18
CA GLY A 89 8.62 2.14 -7.27
C GLY A 89 7.31 1.34 -7.28
N ILE A 90 6.19 1.93 -6.84
CA ILE A 90 4.86 1.28 -6.84
C ILE A 90 4.26 1.35 -8.24
N GLU A 91 4.33 2.50 -8.91
CA GLU A 91 3.79 2.63 -10.27
C GLU A 91 4.53 1.71 -11.24
N ASP A 92 5.85 1.62 -11.10
CA ASP A 92 6.68 0.68 -11.85
C ASP A 92 6.29 -0.77 -11.57
N PHE A 93 6.00 -1.13 -10.31
CA PHE A 93 5.52 -2.47 -9.94
C PHE A 93 4.15 -2.79 -10.57
N MET A 94 3.21 -1.84 -10.50
CA MET A 94 1.85 -2.00 -11.03
C MET A 94 1.80 -2.07 -12.57
N GLN A 95 2.80 -1.54 -13.25
CA GLN A 95 2.94 -1.58 -14.71
C GLN A 95 3.63 -2.85 -15.23
N GLN A 96 4.20 -3.69 -14.36
CA GLN A 96 4.86 -4.91 -14.82
C GLN A 96 3.84 -5.84 -15.48
N PRO A 97 4.16 -6.40 -16.66
CA PRO A 97 3.30 -7.38 -17.29
C PRO A 97 3.10 -8.54 -16.31
N ARG A 98 1.83 -8.90 -16.08
CA ARG A 98 1.45 -10.04 -15.27
C ARG A 98 1.99 -11.27 -15.99
N ASN A 99 3.21 -11.69 -15.65
CA ASN A 99 3.76 -12.92 -16.19
C ASN A 99 2.87 -14.06 -15.68
N GLN A 100 2.02 -14.51 -16.59
CA GLN A 100 1.28 -15.77 -16.53
C GLN A 100 2.26 -16.93 -16.67
#